data_AF-A0A9P6EV17-F1
#
_entry.id   AF-A0A9P6EV17-F1
#
_cell.length_a   1.000
_cell.length_b   1.000
_cell.length_c   1.000
_cell.angle_alpha   90.00
_cell.angle_beta   90.00
_cell.angle_gamma   90.00
#
_symmetry.space_group_name_H-M   'P 1'
#
loop_
_entity.id
_entity.type
_entity.pdbx_description
1 polymer ?
#
loop_
_entity_poly.entity_id
_entity_poly.type
_entity_poly.pdbx_seq_one_letter_code
_entity_poly.pdbx_strand_id
1 'polypeptide(L)'
;MGIATASFASRWYITLYSGGVVPHRTLLRIWDIFLLEGFDWLYFMALALLKYHEPMLLQLNFERTMEMLNAKMDIQDDNRLIQIAQKISKQARQSRIVSKLKRRYNAIQKQTVDAKSG
;
A
#
# COMPACT_ATOMS: atom_id res chain seq x y z
N MET A 1 10.17 -14.16 -6.37
CA MET A 1 8.77 -14.03 -6.80
C MET A 1 8.63 -12.77 -7.64
N GLY A 2 8.49 -12.88 -8.96
CA GLY A 2 8.37 -11.74 -9.89
C GLY A 2 6.98 -11.09 -9.90
N ILE A 3 6.36 -10.90 -8.73
CA ILE A 3 5.02 -10.30 -8.64
C ILE A 3 5.16 -8.79 -8.86
N ALA A 4 4.57 -8.30 -9.95
CA ALA A 4 4.49 -6.87 -10.18
C ALA A 4 3.51 -6.25 -9.18
N THR A 5 3.91 -5.18 -8.49
CA THR A 5 3.04 -4.45 -7.54
C THR A 5 1.71 -4.01 -8.18
N ALA A 6 1.75 -3.67 -9.47
CA ALA A 6 0.57 -3.30 -10.24
C ALA A 6 -0.49 -4.41 -10.34
N SER A 7 -0.10 -5.69 -10.21
CA SER A 7 -1.00 -6.85 -10.37
C SER A 7 -1.97 -7.05 -9.21
N PHE A 8 -1.74 -6.41 -8.06
CA PHE A 8 -2.67 -6.43 -6.91
C PHE A 8 -2.98 -5.03 -6.39
N ALA A 9 -1.98 -4.15 -6.32
CA ALA A 9 -2.13 -2.86 -5.66
C ALA A 9 -2.96 -1.85 -6.47
N SER A 10 -3.08 -2.03 -7.79
CA SER A 10 -3.87 -1.12 -8.64
C SER A 10 -5.33 -1.01 -8.16
N ARG A 11 -5.97 -2.14 -7.83
CA ARG A 11 -7.33 -2.14 -7.27
C ARG A 11 -7.39 -1.41 -5.93
N TRP A 12 -6.38 -1.58 -5.08
CA TRP A 12 -6.34 -0.94 -3.76
C TRP A 12 -6.30 0.58 -3.90
N TYR A 13 -5.42 1.11 -4.75
CA TYR A 13 -5.25 2.55 -4.91
C TYR A 13 -6.37 3.20 -5.72
N ILE A 14 -6.84 2.59 -6.82
CA ILE A 14 -7.91 3.17 -7.66
C ILE A 14 -9.22 3.29 -6.86
N THR A 15 -9.51 2.30 -6.01
CA THR A 15 -10.74 2.28 -5.21
C THR A 15 -10.57 2.88 -3.82
N LEU A 16 -9.38 3.41 -3.47
CA LEU A 16 -9.07 3.86 -2.10
C LEU A 16 -9.46 2.80 -1.06
N TYR A 17 -9.17 1.53 -1.33
CA TYR A 17 -9.53 0.34 -0.54
C TYR A 17 -11.02 -0.04 -0.47
N SER A 18 -11.92 0.79 -1.03
CA SER A 18 -13.37 0.54 -1.00
C SER A 18 -13.83 -0.63 -1.87
N GLY A 19 -12.99 -1.09 -2.81
CA GLY A 19 -13.28 -2.21 -3.70
C GLY A 19 -13.30 -3.58 -3.02
N GLY A 20 -13.65 -3.70 -1.74
CA GLY A 20 -13.74 -4.97 -1.02
C GLY A 20 -12.41 -5.60 -0.61
N VAL A 21 -11.35 -4.78 -0.48
CA VAL A 21 -10.00 -5.25 -0.07
C VAL A 21 -9.98 -5.64 1.41
N VAL A 22 -10.71 -4.90 2.25
CA VAL A 22 -10.76 -5.08 3.70
C VAL A 22 -12.22 -5.10 4.19
N PRO A 23 -12.50 -5.54 5.43
CA PRO A 23 -13.83 -5.38 6.04
C PRO A 23 -14.27 -3.90 6.09
N HIS A 24 -15.58 -3.65 6.02
CA HIS A 24 -16.11 -2.28 6.00
C HIS A 24 -15.68 -1.45 7.22
N ARG A 25 -15.64 -2.06 8.40
CA ARG A 25 -15.12 -1.42 9.63
C ARG A 25 -13.68 -0.91 9.44
N THR A 26 -12.80 -1.74 8.90
CA THR A 26 -11.40 -1.39 8.62
C THR A 26 -11.31 -0.28 7.59
N LEU A 27 -12.12 -0.35 6.53
CA LEU A 27 -12.19 0.66 5.48
C LEU A 27 -12.48 2.05 6.06
N LEU A 28 -13.49 2.17 6.92
CA LEU A 28 -13.84 3.45 7.55
C LEU A 28 -12.66 4.03 8.35
N ARG A 29 -11.95 3.20 9.11
CA ARG A 29 -10.76 3.67 9.86
C ARG A 29 -9.61 4.10 8.97
N ILE A 30 -9.41 3.42 7.83
CA ILE A 30 -8.44 3.84 6.81
C ILE A 30 -8.83 5.22 6.28
N TRP A 31 -10.12 5.42 5.98
CA TRP A 31 -10.65 6.68 5.45
C TRP A 31 -10.58 7.81 6.46
N ASP A 32 -10.91 7.58 7.73
CA ASP A 32 -10.79 8.60 8.78
C ASP A 32 -9.38 9.18 8.84
N ILE A 33 -8.35 8.32 8.80
CA ILE A 33 -6.97 8.79 8.88
C ILE A 33 -6.50 9.35 7.53
N PHE A 34 -6.93 8.78 6.40
CA PHE A 34 -6.64 9.32 5.07
C PHE A 34 -7.18 10.75 4.92
N LEU A 35 -8.40 11.02 5.36
CA LEU A 35 -9.02 12.34 5.29
C LEU A 35 -8.32 13.34 6.22
N LEU A 36 -7.75 12.87 7.33
CA LEU A 36 -7.02 13.71 8.30
C LEU A 36 -5.55 13.99 7.90
N GLU A 37 -4.80 12.97 7.49
CA GLU A 37 -3.35 13.03 7.22
C GLU A 37 -3.01 13.19 5.73
N GLY A 38 -3.95 12.89 4.84
CA GLY A 38 -3.81 13.00 3.39
C GLY A 38 -3.35 11.73 2.66
N PHE A 39 -3.10 11.86 1.35
CA PHE A 39 -2.86 10.75 0.42
C PHE A 39 -1.67 9.85 0.76
N ASP A 40 -0.64 10.37 1.43
CA ASP A 40 0.54 9.59 1.78
C ASP A 40 0.20 8.42 2.71
N TRP A 41 -0.93 8.53 3.43
CA TRP A 41 -1.41 7.48 4.31
C TRP A 41 -1.79 6.19 3.58
N LEU A 42 -2.24 6.28 2.33
CA LEU A 42 -2.61 5.12 1.54
C LEU A 42 -1.40 4.22 1.27
N TYR A 43 -0.18 4.78 1.14
CA TYR A 43 1.05 3.99 0.99
C TYR A 43 1.36 3.19 2.25
N PHE A 44 1.21 3.83 3.43
CA PHE A 44 1.49 3.16 4.69
C PHE A 44 0.46 2.10 5.02
N MET A 45 -0.80 2.29 4.61
CA MET A 45 -1.83 1.27 4.74
C MET A 45 -1.54 0.04 3.85
N ALA A 46 -1.09 0.24 2.60
CA ALA A 46 -0.69 -0.88 1.74
C ALA A 46 0.44 -1.69 2.38
N LEU A 47 1.47 -1.00 2.90
CA LEU A 47 2.59 -1.65 3.57
C LEU A 47 2.17 -2.33 4.88
N ALA A 48 1.25 -1.73 5.63
CA ALA A 48 0.74 -2.29 6.87
C ALA A 48 -0.08 -3.55 6.62
N LEU A 49 -0.91 -3.61 5.58
CA LEU A 49 -1.66 -4.81 5.19
C LEU A 49 -0.70 -5.95 4.82
N LEU A 50 0.31 -5.67 3.99
CA LEU A 50 1.34 -6.65 3.66
C LEU A 50 2.10 -7.12 4.92
N LYS A 51 2.42 -6.21 5.83
CA LYS A 51 3.13 -6.54 7.07
C LYS A 51 2.27 -7.30 8.07
N TYR A 52 0.98 -7.00 8.14
CA TYR A 52 0.01 -7.70 8.98
C TYR A 52 -0.11 -9.18 8.58
N HIS A 53 -0.06 -9.45 7.28
CA HIS A 53 -0.14 -10.79 6.70
C HIS A 53 1.21 -11.44 6.38
N GLU A 54 2.33 -10.78 6.69
CA GLU A 54 3.68 -11.24 6.36
C GLU A 54 3.96 -12.70 6.78
N PRO A 55 3.59 -13.17 7.99
CA PRO A 55 3.87 -14.56 8.38
C PRO A 55 3.22 -15.59 7.46
N MET A 56 2.03 -15.28 6.94
CA MET A 56 1.32 -16.16 6.01
C MET A 56 1.87 -16.00 4.59
N LEU A 57 2.06 -14.76 4.12
CA LEU A 57 2.57 -14.48 2.77
C LEU A 57 3.93 -15.15 2.50
N LEU A 58 4.82 -15.21 3.51
CA LEU A 58 6.14 -15.84 3.38
C LEU A 58 6.09 -17.36 3.20
N GLN A 59 4.95 -18.00 3.50
CA GLN A 59 4.77 -19.46 3.37
C GLN A 59 4.07 -19.84 2.06
N LEU A 60 3.50 -18.88 1.34
CA LEU A 60 2.71 -19.13 0.13
C LEU A 60 3.60 -19.20 -1.13
N ASN A 61 3.15 -19.99 -2.10
CA ASN A 61 3.72 -19.96 -3.46
C ASN A 61 3.16 -18.75 -4.24
N PHE A 62 3.64 -18.55 -5.47
CA PHE A 62 3.25 -17.42 -6.32
C PHE A 62 1.72 -17.31 -6.51
N GLU A 63 1.07 -18.40 -6.91
CA GLU A 63 -0.37 -18.42 -7.21
C GLU A 63 -1.21 -18.09 -5.98
N ARG A 64 -0.94 -18.74 -4.85
CA ARG A 64 -1.68 -18.50 -3.60
C ARG A 64 -1.43 -17.11 -3.05
N THR A 65 -0.22 -16.57 -3.22
CA THR A 65 0.09 -15.18 -2.85
C THR A 65 -0.77 -14.22 -3.66
N MET A 66 -0.85 -14.44 -4.98
CA MET A 66 -1.67 -13.61 -5.87
C MET A 66 -3.17 -13.72 -5.58
N GLU A 67 -3.65 -14.94 -5.30
CA GLU A 67 -5.03 -15.19 -4.88
C GLU A 67 -5.35 -14.42 -3.60
N MET A 68 -4.49 -14.55 -2.58
CA MET A 68 -4.66 -13.85 -1.31
C MET A 68 -4.63 -12.32 -1.46
N LEU A 69 -3.69 -11.76 -2.23
CA LEU A 69 -3.57 -10.31 -2.42
C LEU A 69 -4.72 -9.69 -3.21
N ASN A 70 -5.41 -10.49 -4.03
CA ASN A 70 -6.60 -10.07 -4.78
C ASN A 70 -7.91 -10.42 -4.07
N ALA A 71 -7.89 -11.30 -3.07
CA ALA A 71 -9.04 -11.59 -2.23
C ALA A 71 -9.28 -10.49 -1.20
N LYS A 72 -10.39 -10.60 -0.47
CA LYS A 72 -10.65 -9.80 0.72
C LYS A 72 -9.72 -10.26 1.84
N MET A 73 -8.89 -9.35 2.35
CA MET A 73 -8.00 -9.63 3.47
C MET A 73 -8.76 -9.67 4.79
N ASP A 74 -8.44 -10.65 5.60
CA ASP A 74 -9.06 -10.82 6.91
C ASP A 74 -8.33 -10.00 7.98
N ILE A 75 -9.01 -9.01 8.54
CA ILE A 75 -8.48 -8.10 9.56
C ILE A 75 -9.28 -8.29 10.84
N GLN A 76 -8.71 -9.09 11.75
CA GLN A 76 -9.30 -9.37 13.06
C GLN A 76 -9.07 -8.20 14.04
N ASP A 77 -7.89 -7.56 13.96
CA ASP A 77 -7.52 -6.45 14.84
C ASP A 77 -7.12 -5.20 14.06
N ASP A 78 -8.09 -4.31 13.89
CA ASP A 78 -7.91 -3.01 13.28
C ASP A 78 -6.91 -2.12 14.04
N ASN A 79 -6.82 -2.24 15.38
CA ASN A 79 -5.87 -1.43 16.16
C ASN A 79 -4.44 -1.86 15.85
N ARG A 80 -4.19 -3.17 15.76
CA ARG A 80 -2.89 -3.70 15.37
C ARG A 80 -2.50 -3.24 13.96
N LEU A 81 -3.42 -3.27 12.99
CA LEU A 81 -3.16 -2.78 11.64
C LEU A 81 -2.73 -1.30 11.66
N ILE A 82 -3.47 -0.46 12.39
CA ILE A 82 -3.18 0.99 12.49
C ILE A 82 -1.85 1.24 13.20
N GLN A 83 -1.53 0.49 14.26
CA GLN A 83 -0.24 0.61 14.95
C GLN A 83 0.94 0.29 14.04
N ILE A 84 0.81 -0.74 13.20
CA ILE A 84 1.82 -1.08 12.18
C ILE A 84 1.98 0.09 11.21
N ALA A 85 0.88 0.63 10.67
CA ALA A 85 0.90 1.75 9.74
C ALA A 85 1.54 3.01 10.36
N GLN A 86 1.20 3.34 11.61
CA GLN A 86 1.78 4.46 12.35
C GLN A 86 3.28 4.29 12.55
N LYS A 87 3.75 3.08 12.88
CA LYS A 87 5.18 2.79 13.03
C LYS A 87 5.93 3.01 11.72
N ILE A 88 5.41 2.49 10.61
CA ILE A 88 6.00 2.63 9.27
C ILE A 88 6.04 4.12 8.89
N SER A 89 4.95 4.84 9.09
CA SER A 89 4.89 6.27 8.78
C SER A 89 5.89 7.09 9.59
N LYS A 90 5.99 6.87 10.91
CA LYS A 90 6.92 7.60 11.76
C LYS A 90 8.35 7.45 11.26
N GLN A 91 8.74 6.21 10.90
CA GLN A 91 10.04 5.92 10.30
C GLN A 91 10.22 6.59 8.92
N ALA A 92 9.18 6.57 8.08
CA ALA A 92 9.20 7.20 6.77
C ALA A 92 9.32 8.74 6.84
N ARG A 93 8.66 9.35 7.83
CA ARG A 93 8.69 10.79 8.10
C ARG A 93 10.08 11.22 8.59
N GLN A 94 10.68 10.46 9.50
CA GLN A 94 12.05 10.69 10.00
C GLN A 94 13.09 10.61 8.88
N SER A 95 13.01 9.60 8.02
CA SER A 95 13.95 9.40 6.91
C SER A 95 13.69 10.31 5.69
N ARG A 96 12.54 11.00 5.66
CA ARG A 96 12.00 11.76 4.52
C ARG A 96 11.95 10.93 3.23
N ILE A 97 11.76 9.61 3.36
CA ILE A 97 11.89 8.67 2.24
C ILE A 97 10.80 8.88 1.18
N VAL A 98 9.56 9.18 1.59
CA VAL A 98 8.44 9.40 0.66
C VAL A 98 8.73 10.57 -0.27
N SER A 99 9.20 11.71 0.26
CA SER A 99 9.56 12.86 -0.55
C SER A 99 10.70 12.56 -1.52
N LYS A 100 11.71 11.79 -1.09
CA LYS A 100 12.82 11.35 -1.95
C LYS A 100 12.33 10.44 -3.08
N LEU A 101 11.45 9.49 -2.77
CA LEU A 101 10.88 8.57 -3.77
C LEU A 101 10.00 9.32 -4.79
N LYS A 102 9.15 10.24 -4.34
CA LYS A 102 8.35 11.10 -5.24
C LYS A 102 9.23 11.91 -6.20
N ARG A 103 10.31 12.52 -5.70
CA ARG A 103 11.27 13.27 -6.53
C ARG A 103 11.94 12.38 -7.58
N ARG A 104 12.39 11.18 -7.18
CA ARG A 104 13.00 10.21 -8.10
C ARG A 104 12.02 9.76 -9.18
N TYR A 105 10.80 9.41 -8.80
CA TYR A 105 9.75 9.03 -9.75
C TYR A 105 9.49 10.15 -10.78
N ASN A 106 9.31 11.39 -10.32
CA ASN A 106 9.09 12.53 -11.21
C ASN A 106 10.27 12.81 -12.15
N ALA A 107 11.51 12.62 -11.69
CA ALA A 107 12.70 12.79 -12.53
C ALA A 107 12.76 11.73 -13.64
N ILE A 108 12.46 10.47 -13.31
CA ILE A 108 12.40 9.37 -14.29
C ILE A 108 11.29 9.62 -15.31
N GLN A 109 10.11 10.06 -14.86
CA GLN A 109 8.99 10.35 -15.76
C GLN A 109 9.33 11.46 -16.77
N LYS A 110 9.97 12.55 -16.32
CA LYS A 110 10.43 13.62 -17.23
C LYS A 110 11.39 13.09 -18.29
N GLN A 111 12.42 12.33 -17.89
CA GLN A 111 13.37 11.73 -18.82
C GLN A 111 12.69 10.80 -19.85
N THR A 112 11.69 10.01 -19.45
CA THR A 112 10.97 9.14 -20.38
C THR A 112 10.05 9.88 -21.34
N VAL A 113 9.56 11.07 -20.96
CA VAL A 113 8.76 11.92 -21.86
C VAL A 113 9.69 12.60 -22.86
N ASP A 114 10.80 13.19 -22.39
CA ASP A 114 11.78 13.86 -23.24
C ASP A 114 12.41 12.90 -24.28
N ALA A 115 12.68 11.65 -23.89
CA ALA A 115 13.22 10.62 -24.77
C ALA A 115 12.24 10.08 -25.83
N LYS A 116 10.92 10.36 -25.70
CA LYS A 116 9.90 9.99 -26.69
C LYS A 116 9.53 11.15 -27.62
N SER A 117 10.00 12.35 -27.34
CA SER A 117 9.70 13.58 -28.10
C SER A 117 10.84 14.02 -29.03
N GLY A 118 11.99 13.33 -29.01
CA GLY A 118 13.07 13.45 -30.00
C GLY A 118 13.16 12.21 -30.86
#